data_AF-A0A6G0W1X2-F1
#
_entry.id   AF-A0A6G0W1X2-F1
#
_cell.length_a   1.000
_cell.length_b   1.000
_cell.length_c   1.000
_cell.angle_alpha   90.00
_cell.angle_beta   90.00
_cell.angle_gamma   90.00
#
_symmetry.space_group_name_H-M   'P 1'
#
loop_
_entity.id
_entity.type
_entity.pdbx_description
1 polymer ?
#
loop_
_entity_poly.entity_id
_entity_poly.type
_entity_poly.pdbx_seq_one_letter_code
_entity_poly.pdbx_strand_id
1 'polypeptide(L)'
;MHKFDRESILKKSPKGNIALRYFNKNNLLSEGRRKNIVETVVEHLIENKIHASPKCMENIADSIVKLFNVDVKIDIDFEFIYPDKSNHLFDNWSAFVHKVITFMTVKIKDGHSKNLLKQMLELP
;
A
#
# COMPACT_ATOMS: atom_id res chain seq x y z
N MET A 1 3.78 -25.53 -7.36
CA MET A 1 3.88 -24.16 -6.83
C MET A 1 3.75 -24.24 -5.31
N HIS A 2 4.79 -23.92 -4.53
CA HIS A 2 4.69 -23.96 -3.07
C HIS A 2 3.66 -22.93 -2.62
N LYS A 3 2.55 -23.41 -2.04
CA LYS A 3 1.48 -22.56 -1.51
C LYS A 3 2.04 -21.89 -0.25
N PHE A 4 2.22 -20.57 -0.28
CA PHE A 4 2.63 -19.78 0.89
C PHE A 4 1.49 -19.82 1.91
N ASP A 5 1.52 -20.80 2.82
CA ASP A 5 0.57 -20.91 3.91
C ASP A 5 0.93 -19.89 5.00
N ARG A 6 0.52 -18.65 4.73
CA ARG A 6 0.79 -17.42 5.48
C ARG A 6 0.52 -17.52 6.98
N GLU A 7 -0.54 -18.21 7.38
CA GLU A 7 -0.82 -18.41 8.81
C GLU A 7 0.14 -19.42 9.43
N SER A 8 0.45 -20.51 8.73
CA SER A 8 1.36 -21.52 9.27
C SER A 8 2.77 -20.96 9.47
N ILE A 9 3.25 -20.11 8.55
CA ILE A 9 4.59 -19.52 8.60
C ILE A 9 4.70 -18.59 9.81
N LEU A 10 3.72 -17.69 9.99
CA LEU A 10 3.70 -16.79 11.13
C LEU A 10 3.49 -17.56 12.46
N LYS A 11 2.62 -18.57 12.50
CA LYS A 11 2.37 -19.37 13.71
C LYS A 11 3.61 -20.17 14.16
N LYS A 12 4.44 -20.63 13.22
CA LYS A 12 5.67 -21.38 13.51
C LYS A 12 6.81 -20.52 14.04
N SER A 13 6.87 -19.25 13.63
CA SER A 13 7.86 -18.30 14.17
C SER A 13 7.40 -17.70 15.50
N PRO A 14 8.24 -17.69 16.55
CA PRO A 14 7.91 -17.00 17.80
C PRO A 14 7.54 -15.52 17.58
N LYS A 15 8.32 -14.81 16.75
CA LYS A 15 8.10 -13.39 16.44
C LYS A 15 6.83 -13.19 15.59
N GLY A 16 6.62 -14.05 14.60
CA GLY A 16 5.43 -14.05 13.74
C GLY A 16 4.15 -14.31 14.53
N ASN A 17 4.18 -15.27 15.45
CA ASN A 17 3.02 -15.65 16.26
C ASN A 17 2.65 -14.54 17.24
N ILE A 18 3.65 -13.85 17.82
CA ILE A 18 3.40 -12.67 18.65
C ILE A 18 2.72 -11.57 17.83
N ALA A 19 3.19 -11.29 16.61
CA ALA A 19 2.57 -10.30 15.74
C ALA A 19 1.12 -10.68 15.37
N LEU A 20 0.87 -11.94 15.04
CA LEU A 20 -0.46 -12.46 14.70
C LEU A 20 -1.43 -12.37 15.89
N ARG A 21 -1.02 -12.80 17.09
CA ARG A 21 -1.84 -12.71 18.30
C ARG A 21 -2.16 -11.26 18.67
N TYR A 22 -1.18 -10.36 18.53
CA TYR A 22 -1.40 -8.94 18.80
C TYR A 22 -2.41 -8.34 17.83
N PHE A 23 -2.28 -8.65 16.55
CA PHE A 23 -3.22 -8.21 15.53
C PHE A 23 -4.63 -8.71 15.79
N ASN A 24 -4.81 -10.00 16.06
CA ASN A 24 -6.13 -10.59 16.33
C ASN A 24 -6.81 -9.98 17.55
N LYS A 25 -6.03 -9.50 18.53
CA LYS A 25 -6.56 -8.86 19.74
C LYS A 25 -6.89 -7.38 19.54
N ASN A 26 -6.03 -6.63 18.85
CA ASN A 26 -6.12 -5.16 18.82
C ASN A 26 -6.57 -4.62 17.47
N ASN A 27 -6.71 -5.49 16.47
CA ASN A 27 -6.97 -5.14 15.09
C ASN A 27 -5.94 -4.11 14.54
N LEU A 28 -4.69 -4.15 14.99
CA LEU A 28 -3.67 -3.16 14.63
C LEU A 28 -2.29 -3.81 14.44
N LEU A 29 -1.53 -3.30 13.45
CA LEU A 29 -0.13 -3.65 13.22
C LEU A 29 0.77 -2.42 13.44
N SER A 30 1.38 -2.34 14.62
CA SER A 30 2.42 -1.34 14.87
C SER A 30 3.67 -1.62 14.02
N GLU A 31 4.52 -0.61 13.85
CA GLU A 31 5.76 -0.71 13.08
C GLU A 31 6.64 -1.89 13.51
N GLY A 32 6.82 -2.08 14.83
CA GLY A 32 7.58 -3.21 15.37
C GLY A 32 6.96 -4.57 15.02
N ARG A 33 5.62 -4.67 14.93
CA ARG A 33 4.94 -5.91 14.50
C ARG A 33 5.08 -6.16 13.00
N ARG A 34 5.03 -5.11 12.19
CA ARG A 34 5.31 -5.21 10.75
C ARG A 34 6.73 -5.72 10.50
N LYS A 35 7.71 -5.20 11.25
CA LYS A 35 9.10 -5.69 11.18
C LYS A 35 9.21 -7.18 11.51
N ASN A 36 8.55 -7.65 12.58
CA ASN A 36 8.53 -9.07 12.94
C ASN A 36 7.96 -9.97 11.84
N ILE A 37 6.91 -9.51 11.13
CA ILE A 37 6.32 -10.23 10.00
C ILE A 37 7.33 -10.33 8.85
N VAL A 38 7.96 -9.22 8.48
CA VAL A 38 8.97 -9.19 7.42
C VAL A 38 10.16 -10.10 7.74
N GLU A 39 10.70 -10.01 8.96
CA GLU A 39 11.79 -10.89 9.40
C GLU A 39 11.39 -12.36 9.30
N THR A 40 10.21 -12.73 9.80
CA THR A 40 9.71 -14.12 9.74
C THR A 40 9.59 -14.63 8.30
N VAL A 41 9.11 -13.79 7.39
CA VAL A 41 8.99 -14.15 5.97
C VAL A 41 10.37 -14.37 5.36
N VAL A 42 11.32 -13.47 5.62
CA VAL A 42 12.69 -13.57 5.11
C VAL A 42 13.40 -14.80 5.66
N GLU A 43 13.31 -15.06 6.97
CA GLU A 43 13.83 -16.26 7.63
C GLU A 43 13.30 -17.52 6.94
N HIS A 44 11.98 -17.60 6.70
CA HIS A 44 11.35 -18.72 6.00
C HIS A 44 11.87 -18.92 4.57
N LEU A 45 12.05 -17.83 3.80
CA LEU A 45 12.59 -17.92 2.44
C LEU A 45 14.02 -18.49 2.43
N ILE A 46 14.85 -18.06 3.38
CA ILE A 46 16.23 -18.52 3.51
C ILE A 46 16.27 -20.01 3.92
N GLU A 47 15.54 -20.38 4.97
CA GLU A 47 15.49 -21.74 5.51
C GLU A 47 15.03 -22.77 4.46
N ASN A 48 14.06 -22.38 3.62
CA ASN A 48 13.47 -23.25 2.61
C ASN A 48 14.12 -23.09 1.23
N LYS A 49 15.20 -22.29 1.13
CA LYS A 49 15.94 -22.01 -0.11
C LYS A 49 15.03 -21.54 -1.25
N ILE A 50 14.03 -20.73 -0.92
CA ILE A 50 13.05 -20.22 -1.88
C ILE A 50 13.67 -19.01 -2.59
N HIS A 51 13.70 -19.06 -3.92
CA HIS A 51 14.16 -17.95 -4.73
C HIS A 51 13.14 -16.80 -4.73
N ALA A 52 13.57 -15.63 -4.24
CA ALA A 52 12.78 -14.41 -4.17
C ALA A 52 12.66 -13.71 -5.53
N SER A 53 12.05 -14.37 -6.52
CA SER A 53 11.71 -13.72 -7.79
C SER A 53 10.67 -12.61 -7.56
N PRO A 54 10.57 -11.60 -8.46
CA PRO A 54 9.53 -10.57 -8.36
C PRO A 54 8.13 -11.16 -8.20
N LYS A 55 7.82 -12.24 -8.95
CA LYS A 55 6.51 -12.90 -8.85
C LYS A 55 6.28 -13.58 -7.50
N CYS A 56 7.33 -14.15 -6.90
CA CYS A 56 7.26 -14.70 -5.55
C CYS A 56 6.99 -13.60 -4.52
N MET A 57 7.69 -12.47 -4.63
CA MET A 57 7.51 -11.32 -3.74
C MET A 57 6.13 -10.69 -3.85
N GLU A 58 5.59 -10.54 -5.07
CA GLU A 58 4.20 -10.11 -5.30
C GLU A 58 3.21 -11.04 -4.59
N ASN A 59 3.33 -12.36 -4.78
CA ASN A 59 2.43 -13.34 -4.16
C ASN A 59 2.50 -13.30 -2.63
N ILE A 60 3.69 -13.04 -2.06
CA ILE A 60 3.88 -12.88 -0.62
C ILE A 60 3.21 -11.58 -0.13
N ALA A 61 3.42 -10.46 -0.84
CA ALA A 61 2.81 -9.19 -0.50
C ALA A 61 1.28 -9.29 -0.50
N ASP A 62 0.70 -9.82 -1.57
CA ASP A 62 -0.74 -10.08 -1.68
C ASP A 62 -1.27 -10.96 -0.54
N SER A 63 -0.49 -11.96 -0.15
CA SER A 63 -0.87 -12.87 0.95
C SER A 63 -0.89 -12.15 2.29
N ILE A 64 0.07 -11.25 2.54
CA ILE A 64 0.14 -10.45 3.76
C ILE A 64 -1.01 -9.45 3.80
N VAL A 65 -1.26 -8.73 2.71
CA VAL A 65 -2.37 -7.77 2.60
C VAL A 65 -3.71 -8.45 2.92
N LYS A 66 -3.96 -9.62 2.31
CA LYS A 66 -5.17 -10.43 2.56
C LYS A 66 -5.25 -10.99 3.98
N LEU A 67 -4.12 -11.31 4.61
CA LEU A 67 -4.12 -11.84 5.97
C LEU A 67 -4.53 -10.78 7.00
N PHE A 68 -4.10 -9.53 6.78
CA PHE A 68 -4.30 -8.44 7.73
C PHE A 68 -5.38 -7.45 7.30
N ASN A 69 -6.08 -7.71 6.19
CA ASN A 69 -7.04 -6.79 5.57
C ASN A 69 -6.49 -5.35 5.55
N VAL A 70 -5.24 -5.19 5.11
CA VAL A 70 -4.50 -3.93 5.25
C VAL A 70 -5.21 -2.81 4.51
N ASP A 71 -5.67 -3.06 3.28
CA ASP A 71 -6.36 -2.04 2.46
C ASP A 71 -7.63 -1.53 3.14
N VAL A 72 -8.47 -2.44 3.63
CA VAL A 72 -9.70 -2.10 4.37
C VAL A 72 -9.40 -1.26 5.60
N LYS A 73 -8.26 -1.49 6.26
CA LYS A 73 -7.86 -0.70 7.43
C LYS A 73 -7.26 0.64 7.08
N ILE A 74 -6.51 0.74 5.99
CA ILE A 74 -6.02 2.03 5.50
C ILE A 74 -7.23 2.92 5.20
N ASP A 75 -8.27 2.39 4.56
CA ASP A 75 -9.48 3.14 4.26
C ASP A 75 -10.23 3.57 5.54
N ILE A 76 -10.38 2.66 6.51
CA ILE A 76 -11.01 2.98 7.82
C ILE A 76 -10.18 4.00 8.62
N ASP A 77 -8.85 3.83 8.69
CA ASP A 77 -7.96 4.72 9.41
C ASP A 77 -7.94 6.11 8.75
N PHE A 78 -7.95 6.17 7.42
CA PHE A 78 -8.02 7.43 6.68
C PHE A 78 -9.34 8.16 6.94
N GLU A 79 -10.48 7.46 6.87
CA GLU A 79 -11.80 8.02 7.19
C GLU A 79 -11.91 8.44 8.67
N PHE A 80 -11.31 7.69 9.60
CA PHE A 80 -11.28 8.07 11.01
C PHE A 80 -10.45 9.34 11.27
N ILE A 81 -9.26 9.44 10.68
CA ILE A 81 -8.36 10.60 10.86
C ILE A 81 -8.87 11.82 10.08
N TYR A 82 -9.50 11.57 8.93
CA TYR A 82 -10.01 12.59 8.02
C TYR A 82 -11.47 12.29 7.63
N PRO A 83 -12.43 12.51 8.55
CA PRO A 83 -13.84 12.25 8.29
C PRO A 83 -14.33 13.04 7.08
N ASP A 84 -15.10 12.38 6.23
CA ASP A 84 -15.69 12.92 5.00
C ASP A 84 -14.64 13.42 3.98
N LYS A 85 -13.36 13.05 4.12
CA LYS A 85 -12.29 13.45 3.21
C LYS A 85 -11.95 12.43 2.14
N SER A 86 -12.40 11.18 2.28
CA SER A 86 -12.19 10.11 1.30
C SER A 86 -12.63 10.52 -0.11
N ASN A 87 -13.77 11.20 -0.22
CA ASN A 87 -14.28 11.72 -1.50
C ASN A 87 -13.91 13.18 -1.78
N HIS A 88 -13.34 13.91 -0.82
CA HIS A 88 -13.15 15.36 -0.93
C HIS A 88 -12.22 15.77 -2.08
N LEU A 89 -11.27 14.92 -2.49
CA LEU A 89 -10.47 15.16 -3.70
C LEU A 89 -11.32 15.05 -4.98
N PHE A 90 -12.24 14.07 -5.02
CA PHE A 90 -13.15 13.87 -6.14
C PHE A 90 -14.24 14.94 -6.17
N ASP A 91 -14.81 15.29 -5.01
CA ASP A 91 -15.82 16.34 -4.87
C ASP A 91 -15.28 17.72 -5.27
N ASN A 92 -13.99 17.97 -4.99
CA ASN A 92 -13.31 19.21 -5.37
C ASN A 92 -12.39 19.05 -6.58
N TRP A 93 -12.53 17.96 -7.34
CA TRP A 93 -11.61 17.60 -8.42
C TRP A 93 -11.46 18.72 -9.43
N SER A 94 -12.58 19.33 -9.85
CA SER A 94 -12.58 20.46 -10.77
C SER A 94 -11.77 21.65 -10.26
N ALA A 95 -11.95 22.02 -8.99
CA ALA A 95 -11.22 23.14 -8.37
C ALA A 95 -9.73 22.82 -8.18
N PHE A 96 -9.39 21.57 -7.82
CA PHE A 96 -8.02 21.10 -7.71
C PHE A 96 -7.30 21.13 -9.05
N VAL A 97 -7.90 20.51 -10.07
CA VAL A 97 -7.38 20.46 -11.44
C VAL A 97 -7.14 21.88 -11.97
N HIS A 98 -8.09 22.81 -11.76
CA HIS A 98 -7.92 24.20 -12.17
C HIS A 98 -6.69 24.84 -11.51
N LYS A 99 -6.50 24.68 -10.19
CA LYS A 99 -5.32 25.19 -9.47
C LYS A 99 -4.01 24.59 -9.96
N VAL A 100 -3.99 23.28 -10.19
CA VAL A 100 -2.80 22.56 -10.68
C VAL A 100 -2.46 23.00 -12.10
N ILE A 101 -3.44 23.13 -12.99
CA ILE A 101 -3.25 23.64 -14.36
C ILE A 101 -2.66 25.06 -14.30
N THR A 102 -3.26 25.96 -13.52
CA THR A 102 -2.76 27.35 -13.39
C THR A 102 -1.33 27.36 -12.86
N PHE A 103 -0.99 26.51 -11.90
CA PHE A 103 0.38 26.41 -11.40
C PHE A 103 1.35 25.87 -12.48
N MET A 104 0.94 24.84 -13.20
CA MET A 104 1.73 24.18 -14.25
C MET A 104 1.98 25.12 -15.44
N THR A 105 0.98 25.89 -15.88
CA THR A 105 1.15 26.88 -16.97
C THR A 105 2.15 27.97 -16.62
N VAL A 106 2.23 28.36 -15.35
CA VAL A 106 3.16 29.39 -14.85
C VAL A 106 4.58 28.85 -14.66
N LYS A 107 4.74 27.59 -14.24
CA LYS A 107 6.03 27.04 -13.80
C LYS A 107 6.74 26.16 -14.82
N ILE A 108 6.02 25.52 -15.74
CA ILE A 108 6.63 24.70 -16.79
C ILE A 108 7.42 25.59 -17.74
N LYS A 109 8.70 25.27 -17.95
CA LYS A 109 9.60 26.00 -18.85
C LYS A 109 9.84 25.26 -20.16
N ASP A 110 9.72 23.94 -20.19
CA ASP A 110 9.98 23.14 -21.39
C ASP A 110 8.80 23.15 -22.37
N GLY A 111 9.10 23.20 -23.66
CA GLY A 111 8.09 23.33 -24.71
C GLY A 111 7.21 22.09 -24.88
N HIS A 112 7.75 20.89 -24.61
CA HIS A 112 7.03 19.64 -24.77
C HIS A 112 5.91 19.50 -23.73
N SER A 113 6.21 19.72 -22.45
CA SER A 113 5.22 19.65 -21.36
C SER A 113 4.17 20.75 -21.47
N LYS A 114 4.52 21.93 -22.02
CA LYS A 114 3.52 22.97 -22.36
C LYS A 114 2.54 22.52 -23.43
N ASN A 115 3.02 21.85 -24.48
CA ASN A 115 2.14 21.35 -25.55
C ASN A 115 1.27 20.20 -25.06
N LEU A 116 1.81 19.29 -24.24
CA LEU A 116 1.02 18.23 -23.63
C LEU A 116 -0.09 18.80 -22.73
N LEU A 117 0.24 19.81 -21.91
CA LEU A 117 -0.75 20.48 -21.08
C LEU A 117 -1.85 21.15 -21.91
N LYS A 118 -1.52 21.81 -23.02
CA LYS A 118 -2.52 22.38 -23.93
C LYS A 118 -3.46 21.32 -24.50
N GLN A 119 -2.90 20.21 -24.99
CA GLN A 119 -3.71 19.10 -25.52
C GLN A 119 -4.66 18.54 -24.46
N MET A 120 -4.23 18.43 -23.20
CA MET A 120 -5.10 17.98 -22.11
C MET A 120 -6.23 18.96 -21.75
N LEU A 121 -6.06 20.26 -22.04
CA LEU A 121 -7.07 21.29 -21.81
C LEU A 121 -8.05 21.47 -22.97
N GLU A 122 -7.64 21.07 -24.17
CA GLU A 122 -8.44 21.15 -25.40
C GLU A 122 -9.26 19.88 -25.67
N LEU A 123 -9.12 18.84 -24.85
CA LEU A 123 -9.95 17.64 -24.94
C LEU A 123 -11.38 17.95 -24.46
N PRO A 124 -12.42 17.53 -25.21
CA PRO A 124 -13.83 17.82 -24.92
C PRO A 124 -14.35 17.14 -23.64
#